data_AF-A0A8K1CF23-F1
#
_entry.id   AF-A0A8K1CF23-F1
#
_cell.length_a   1.000
_cell.length_b   1.000
_cell.length_c   1.000
_cell.angle_alpha   90.00
_cell.angle_beta   90.00
_cell.angle_gamma   90.00
#
_symmetry.space_group_name_H-M   'P 1'
#
loop_
_entity.id
_entity.type
_entity.pdbx_description
1 polymer ?
#
loop_
_entity_poly.entity_id
_entity_poly.type
_entity_poly.pdbx_seq_one_letter_code
_entity_poly.pdbx_strand_id
1 'polypeptide(L)'
;MASLSVVNALFGSYDLRSSKQWRDEDMAHREQEIQWLNDEIVRAHEWRNADIERSLRKEKLENEHLVCEARAEQLHTVSEQCALLCGFTVVAMTNLNIPLDLDRALLISYATIATLVCVLLLLATVICTFLLLAVTRYAGYSLEESVRNLDVIELETESPFSTWWLKKCEHEQMTAYKFMVVGVVLFFIYLSLVAWIQFTTSAWTSSTITLLCFVGLLTWQLRIASRWRYLLKPPSQTPLRQFSTSLLTPHSLHTPLTQRGKRKSSTNKSLPTVPSPTRLASPSYATPYR
;
A
#
# COMPACT_ATOMS: atom_id res chain seq x y z
N MET A 1 -15.88 -68.93 -64.64
CA MET A 1 -14.67 -68.62 -63.84
C MET A 1 -14.38 -67.11 -63.75
N ALA A 2 -14.66 -66.29 -64.77
CA ALA A 2 -14.44 -64.84 -64.72
C ALA A 2 -15.32 -64.06 -63.71
N SER A 3 -16.50 -64.56 -63.34
CA SER A 3 -17.39 -63.92 -62.37
C SER A 3 -16.90 -64.02 -60.92
N LEU A 4 -16.28 -65.14 -60.53
CA LEU A 4 -15.76 -65.36 -59.19
C LEU A 4 -14.53 -64.50 -58.89
N SER A 5 -13.67 -64.27 -59.89
CA SER A 5 -12.49 -63.41 -59.78
C SER A 5 -12.85 -61.93 -59.65
N VAL A 6 -13.91 -61.46 -60.34
CA VAL A 6 -14.40 -60.08 -60.24
C VAL A 6 -15.01 -59.82 -58.86
N VAL A 7 -15.78 -60.77 -58.33
CA VAL A 7 -16.35 -60.69 -56.98
C VAL A 7 -15.26 -60.68 -55.92
N ASN A 8 -14.23 -61.52 -56.04
CA ASN A 8 -13.10 -61.55 -55.11
C ASN A 8 -12.25 -60.26 -55.17
N ALA A 9 -12.09 -59.68 -56.37
CA ALA A 9 -11.43 -58.38 -56.54
C ALA A 9 -12.25 -57.23 -55.94
N LEU A 10 -13.58 -57.27 -56.07
CA LEU A 10 -14.49 -56.29 -55.43
C LEU A 10 -14.43 -56.38 -53.90
N PHE A 11 -14.51 -57.58 -53.33
CA PHE A 11 -14.36 -57.79 -51.89
C PHE A 11 -12.98 -57.35 -51.38
N GLY A 12 -11.90 -57.68 -52.10
CA GLY A 12 -10.56 -57.20 -51.76
C GLY A 12 -10.41 -55.69 -51.83
N SER A 13 -11.03 -55.04 -52.83
CA SER A 13 -11.01 -53.57 -52.94
C SER A 13 -11.81 -52.88 -51.82
N TYR A 14 -12.91 -53.50 -51.39
CA TYR A 14 -13.72 -53.02 -50.27
C TYR A 14 -12.98 -53.14 -48.94
N ASP A 15 -12.37 -54.30 -48.69
CA ASP A 15 -11.59 -54.56 -47.47
C ASP A 15 -10.38 -53.61 -47.36
N LEU A 16 -9.66 -53.38 -48.47
CA LEU A 16 -8.59 -52.38 -48.52
C LEU A 16 -9.08 -50.96 -48.23
N ARG A 17 -10.24 -50.58 -48.77
CA ARG A 17 -10.84 -49.25 -48.51
C ARG A 17 -11.28 -49.11 -47.05
N SER A 18 -11.91 -50.15 -46.50
CA SER A 18 -12.35 -50.17 -45.09
C SER A 18 -11.15 -50.12 -44.13
N SER A 19 -10.11 -50.91 -44.38
CA SER A 19 -8.86 -50.90 -43.59
C SER A 19 -8.15 -49.54 -43.64
N LYS A 20 -8.17 -48.87 -44.81
CA LYS A 20 -7.62 -47.52 -44.93
C LYS A 20 -8.48 -46.51 -44.17
N GLN A 21 -9.80 -46.57 -44.34
CA GLN A 21 -10.73 -45.68 -43.64
C GLN A 21 -10.57 -45.77 -42.12
N TRP A 22 -10.49 -46.97 -41.54
CA TRP A 22 -10.28 -47.12 -40.09
C TRP A 22 -8.96 -46.55 -39.60
N ARG A 23 -7.90 -46.65 -40.42
CA ARG A 23 -6.61 -46.05 -40.08
C ARG A 23 -6.66 -44.52 -40.14
N ASP A 24 -7.31 -43.98 -41.15
CA ASP A 24 -7.49 -42.53 -41.29
C ASP A 24 -8.36 -41.99 -40.13
N GLU A 25 -9.41 -42.72 -39.74
CA GLU A 25 -10.26 -42.40 -38.58
C GLU A 25 -9.49 -42.50 -37.25
N ASP A 26 -8.67 -43.55 -37.04
CA ASP A 26 -7.84 -43.69 -35.85
C ASP A 26 -6.77 -42.59 -35.76
N MET A 27 -6.14 -42.24 -36.88
CA MET A 27 -5.20 -41.12 -36.93
C MET A 27 -5.89 -39.78 -36.61
N ALA A 28 -7.06 -39.53 -37.18
CA ALA A 28 -7.84 -38.32 -36.90
C ALA A 28 -8.29 -38.26 -35.43
N HIS A 29 -8.69 -39.40 -34.85
CA HIS A 29 -9.06 -39.49 -33.44
C HIS A 29 -7.88 -39.13 -32.52
N ARG A 30 -6.68 -39.67 -32.79
CA ARG A 30 -5.48 -39.34 -32.01
C ARG A 30 -5.07 -37.87 -32.15
N GLU A 31 -5.21 -37.29 -33.34
CA GLU A 31 -4.96 -35.86 -33.55
C GLU A 31 -5.92 -35.00 -32.73
N GLN A 32 -7.21 -35.38 -32.65
CA GLN A 32 -8.20 -34.71 -31.80
C GLN A 32 -7.85 -34.84 -30.32
N GLU A 33 -7.43 -36.01 -29.85
CA GLU A 33 -6.99 -36.20 -28.46
C GLU A 33 -5.78 -35.32 -28.13
N ILE A 34 -4.79 -35.25 -29.01
CA ILE A 34 -3.62 -34.38 -28.85
C ILE A 34 -4.06 -32.91 -28.79
N GLN A 35 -4.98 -32.51 -29.67
CA GLN A 35 -5.52 -31.16 -29.67
C GLN A 35 -6.25 -30.85 -28.35
N TRP A 36 -7.10 -31.75 -27.87
CA TRP A 36 -7.82 -31.57 -26.61
C TRP A 36 -6.86 -31.47 -25.41
N LEU A 37 -5.81 -32.28 -25.38
CA LEU A 37 -4.79 -32.21 -24.34
C LEU A 37 -4.05 -30.87 -24.36
N ASN A 38 -3.68 -30.39 -25.55
CA ASN A 38 -3.04 -29.08 -25.70
C ASN A 38 -3.97 -27.94 -25.26
N ASP A 39 -5.23 -27.97 -25.67
CA ASP A 39 -6.24 -26.98 -25.29
C ASP A 39 -6.50 -26.99 -23.78
N GLU A 40 -6.52 -28.17 -23.15
CA GLU A 40 -6.67 -28.32 -21.70
C GLU A 40 -5.46 -27.73 -20.96
N ILE A 41 -4.25 -27.98 -21.44
CA ILE A 41 -3.02 -27.43 -20.85
C ILE A 41 -3.01 -25.89 -20.95
N VAL A 42 -3.35 -25.34 -22.13
CA VAL A 42 -3.41 -23.90 -22.35
C VAL A 42 -4.46 -23.26 -21.44
N ARG A 43 -5.67 -23.83 -21.40
CA ARG A 43 -6.76 -23.32 -20.55
C ARG A 43 -6.41 -23.39 -19.06
N ALA A 44 -5.82 -24.49 -18.62
CA ALA A 44 -5.37 -24.64 -17.24
C ALA A 44 -4.28 -23.62 -16.88
N HIS A 45 -3.37 -23.34 -17.81
CA HIS A 45 -2.34 -22.31 -17.64
C HIS A 45 -2.94 -20.90 -17.56
N GLU A 46 -3.86 -20.56 -18.46
CA GLU A 46 -4.57 -19.27 -18.46
C GLU A 46 -5.37 -19.07 -17.18
N TRP A 47 -6.08 -20.10 -16.72
CA TRP A 47 -6.83 -20.06 -15.46
C TRP A 47 -5.92 -19.82 -14.26
N ARG A 48 -4.78 -20.51 -14.22
CA ARG A 48 -3.80 -20.34 -13.15
C ARG A 48 -3.22 -18.93 -13.15
N ASN A 49 -2.87 -18.40 -14.31
CA ASN A 49 -2.33 -17.05 -14.43
C ASN A 49 -3.37 -16.01 -13.98
N ALA A 50 -4.61 -16.14 -14.44
CA ALA A 50 -5.70 -15.26 -14.03
C ALA A 50 -5.99 -15.34 -12.51
N ASP A 51 -5.80 -16.51 -11.90
CA ASP A 51 -5.98 -16.68 -10.45
C ASP A 51 -4.86 -16.02 -9.64
N ILE A 52 -3.60 -16.21 -10.06
CA ILE A 52 -2.44 -15.52 -9.49
C ILE A 52 -2.59 -14.00 -9.62
N GLU A 53 -3.05 -13.52 -10.76
CA GLU A 53 -3.26 -12.10 -11.01
C GLU A 53 -4.32 -11.51 -10.08
N ARG A 54 -5.41 -12.26 -9.82
CA ARG A 54 -6.44 -11.86 -8.86
C ARG A 54 -5.91 -11.85 -7.42
N SER A 55 -5.12 -12.86 -7.02
CA SER A 55 -4.58 -12.91 -5.66
C SER A 55 -3.61 -11.76 -5.41
N LEU A 56 -2.71 -11.48 -6.35
CA LEU A 56 -1.75 -10.37 -6.25
C LEU A 56 -2.46 -9.02 -6.16
N ARG A 57 -3.50 -8.78 -6.97
CA ARG A 57 -4.26 -7.51 -6.87
C ARG A 57 -4.96 -7.35 -5.53
N LYS A 58 -5.50 -8.44 -4.99
CA LYS A 58 -6.14 -8.41 -3.67
C LYS A 58 -5.14 -8.10 -2.56
N GLU A 59 -4.00 -8.79 -2.54
CA GLU A 59 -2.93 -8.54 -1.58
C GLU A 59 -2.39 -7.12 -1.69
N LYS A 60 -2.21 -6.62 -2.92
CA LYS A 60 -1.78 -5.24 -3.17
C LYS A 60 -2.80 -4.23 -2.65
N LEU A 61 -4.10 -4.44 -2.93
CA LEU A 61 -5.17 -3.57 -2.45
C LEU A 61 -5.20 -3.53 -0.92
N GLU A 62 -5.10 -4.69 -0.27
CA GLU A 62 -5.04 -4.78 1.20
C GLU A 62 -3.82 -4.04 1.76
N ASN A 63 -2.65 -4.22 1.14
CA ASN A 63 -1.43 -3.53 1.56
C ASN A 63 -1.55 -2.00 1.41
N GLU A 64 -2.08 -1.50 0.29
CA GLU A 64 -2.30 -0.06 0.10
C GLU A 64 -3.35 0.49 1.08
N HIS A 65 -4.37 -0.30 1.42
CA HIS A 65 -5.36 0.07 2.44
C HIS A 65 -4.70 0.22 3.82
N LEU A 66 -3.82 -0.71 4.22
CA LEU A 66 -3.09 -0.63 5.49
C LEU A 66 -2.20 0.62 5.55
N VAL A 67 -1.54 0.98 4.45
CA VAL A 67 -0.74 2.22 4.38
C VAL A 67 -1.63 3.45 4.54
N CYS A 68 -2.79 3.45 3.88
CA CYS A 68 -3.77 4.51 3.99
C CYS A 68 -4.31 4.66 5.42
N GLU A 69 -4.64 3.55 6.07
CA GLU A 69 -5.10 3.48 7.46
C GLU A 69 -4.04 3.98 8.44
N ALA A 70 -2.78 3.54 8.29
CA ALA A 70 -1.67 4.02 9.13
C ALA A 70 -1.47 5.54 9.03
N ARG A 71 -1.66 6.12 7.82
CA ARG A 71 -1.61 7.58 7.63
C ARG A 71 -2.81 8.30 8.24
N ALA A 72 -4.00 7.72 8.11
CA ALA A 72 -5.21 8.25 8.75
C ALA A 72 -5.07 8.28 10.27
N GLU A 73 -4.58 7.20 10.88
CA GLU A 73 -4.30 7.11 12.31
C GLU A 73 -3.27 8.16 12.74
N GLN A 74 -2.18 8.31 11.99
CA GLN A 74 -1.16 9.34 12.25
C GLN A 74 -1.77 10.76 12.27
N LEU A 75 -2.60 11.11 11.28
CA LEU A 75 -3.27 12.42 11.22
C LEU A 75 -4.26 12.61 12.37
N HIS A 76 -5.00 11.55 12.72
CA HIS A 76 -5.93 11.56 13.83
C HIS A 76 -5.20 11.86 15.15
N THR A 77 -4.15 11.12 15.49
CA THR A 77 -3.36 11.34 16.73
C THR A 77 -2.79 12.75 16.79
N VAL A 78 -2.28 13.28 15.66
CA VAL A 78 -1.75 14.65 15.60
C VAL A 78 -2.84 15.69 15.86
N SER A 79 -4.01 15.50 15.26
CA SER A 79 -5.16 16.40 15.43
C SER A 79 -5.68 16.40 16.88
N GLU A 80 -5.70 15.23 17.53
CA GLU A 80 -6.09 15.04 18.92
C GLU A 80 -5.11 15.72 19.88
N GLN A 81 -3.80 15.56 19.66
CA GLN A 81 -2.77 16.25 20.45
C GLN A 81 -2.88 17.77 20.35
N CYS A 82 -3.14 18.31 19.15
CA CYS A 82 -3.34 19.75 18.95
C CYS A 82 -4.59 20.24 19.70
N ALA A 83 -5.69 19.48 19.66
CA ALA A 83 -6.92 19.81 20.37
C ALA A 83 -6.72 19.82 21.90
N LEU A 84 -6.02 18.81 22.45
CA LEU A 84 -5.71 18.75 23.88
C LEU A 84 -4.86 19.94 24.34
N LEU A 85 -3.80 20.28 23.60
CA LEU A 85 -2.94 21.44 23.91
C LEU A 85 -3.70 22.77 23.82
N CYS A 86 -4.58 22.91 22.82
CA CYS A 86 -5.46 24.06 22.71
C CYS A 86 -6.42 24.14 23.92
N GLY A 87 -7.04 23.02 24.30
CA GLY A 87 -7.91 22.92 25.47
C GLY A 87 -7.20 23.31 26.77
N PHE A 88 -5.97 22.81 26.98
CA PHE A 88 -5.17 23.19 28.15
C PHE A 88 -4.84 24.67 28.17
N THR A 89 -4.51 25.27 27.01
CA THR A 89 -4.26 26.72 26.91
C THR A 89 -5.51 27.52 27.32
N VAL A 90 -6.69 27.14 26.84
CA VAL A 90 -7.95 27.82 27.17
C VAL A 90 -8.31 27.66 28.65
N VAL A 91 -8.18 26.46 29.20
CA VAL A 91 -8.46 26.19 30.63
C VAL A 91 -7.48 26.94 31.52
N ALA A 92 -6.19 26.96 31.20
CA ALA A 92 -5.21 27.75 31.92
C ALA A 92 -5.53 29.24 31.83
N MET A 93 -6.03 29.71 30.67
CA MET A 93 -6.41 31.10 30.48
C MET A 93 -7.59 31.54 31.35
N THR A 94 -8.61 30.68 31.52
CA THR A 94 -9.80 31.01 32.31
C THR A 94 -9.60 30.86 33.82
N ASN A 95 -8.66 30.02 34.24
CA ASN A 95 -8.37 29.78 35.67
C ASN A 95 -7.30 30.72 36.25
N LEU A 96 -6.70 31.59 35.44
CA LEU A 96 -5.64 32.47 35.89
C LEU A 96 -6.22 33.66 36.64
N ASN A 97 -5.88 33.78 37.93
CA ASN A 97 -6.27 34.94 38.74
C ASN A 97 -5.29 36.10 38.50
N ILE A 98 -5.73 37.12 37.76
CA ILE A 98 -4.87 38.24 37.35
C ILE A 98 -4.82 39.29 38.47
N PRO A 99 -3.63 39.59 39.04
CA PRO A 99 -3.50 40.65 40.03
C PRO A 99 -3.74 42.02 39.39
N LEU A 100 -4.37 42.94 40.14
CA LEU A 100 -4.75 44.28 39.65
C LEU A 100 -3.54 45.17 39.31
N ASP A 101 -2.39 44.91 39.92
CA ASP A 101 -1.16 45.69 39.77
C ASP A 101 -0.20 45.16 38.69
N LEU A 102 -0.70 44.33 37.76
CA LEU A 102 0.12 43.74 36.71
C LEU A 102 0.46 44.76 35.61
N ASP A 103 1.70 44.74 35.12
CA ASP A 103 2.11 45.54 33.98
C ASP A 103 1.26 45.23 32.73
N ARG A 104 0.78 46.28 32.09
CA ARG A 104 -0.09 46.20 30.90
C ARG A 104 0.60 45.51 29.74
N ALA A 105 1.91 45.74 29.57
CA ALA A 105 2.68 45.14 28.49
C ALA A 105 2.71 43.61 28.63
N LEU A 106 2.89 43.11 29.85
CA LEU A 106 2.93 41.68 30.13
C LEU A 106 1.56 41.03 29.90
N LEU A 107 0.47 41.68 30.34
CA LEU A 107 -0.89 41.21 30.10
C LEU A 107 -1.22 41.11 28.59
N ILE A 108 -0.84 42.12 27.79
CA ILE A 108 -1.04 42.11 26.33
C ILE A 108 -0.23 40.98 25.68
N SER A 109 1.05 40.80 26.08
CA SER A 109 1.90 39.74 25.54
C SER A 109 1.34 38.35 25.83
N TYR A 110 0.79 38.15 27.04
CA TYR A 110 0.15 36.90 27.44
C TYR A 110 -1.10 36.60 26.61
N ALA A 111 -2.02 37.56 26.49
CA ALA A 111 -3.26 37.36 25.74
C ALA A 111 -3.01 37.13 24.24
N THR A 112 -2.04 37.85 23.66
CA THR A 112 -1.67 37.69 22.25
C THR A 112 -1.01 36.34 21.97
N ILE A 113 -0.10 35.88 22.84
CA ILE A 113 0.54 34.57 22.68
C ILE A 113 -0.48 33.44 22.91
N ALA A 114 -1.33 33.52 23.93
CA ALA A 114 -2.36 32.52 24.20
C ALA A 114 -3.33 32.35 23.02
N THR A 115 -3.83 33.47 22.48
CA THR A 115 -4.71 33.44 21.31
C THR A 115 -4.00 32.90 20.07
N LEU A 116 -2.74 33.29 19.84
CA LEU A 116 -1.95 32.78 18.71
C LEU A 116 -1.70 31.27 18.81
N VAL A 117 -1.41 30.74 20.00
CA VAL A 117 -1.30 29.29 20.25
C VAL A 117 -2.59 28.58 19.85
N CYS A 118 -3.74 29.04 20.34
CA CYS A 118 -5.03 28.43 20.04
C CYS A 118 -5.34 28.46 18.54
N VAL A 119 -5.15 29.61 17.88
CA VAL A 119 -5.42 29.74 16.44
C VAL A 119 -4.53 28.81 15.62
N LEU A 120 -3.24 28.73 15.91
CA LEU A 120 -2.31 27.87 15.16
C LEU A 120 -2.61 26.38 15.36
N LEU A 121 -2.90 25.95 16.60
CA LEU A 121 -3.25 24.56 16.89
C LEU A 121 -4.60 24.17 16.27
N LEU A 122 -5.60 25.05 16.32
CA LEU A 122 -6.90 24.81 15.67
C LEU A 122 -6.76 24.75 14.14
N LEU A 123 -5.99 25.63 13.52
CA LEU A 123 -5.70 25.56 12.08
C LEU A 123 -5.01 24.24 11.72
N ALA A 124 -4.03 23.79 12.52
CA ALA A 124 -3.39 22.49 12.31
C ALA A 124 -4.41 21.33 12.42
N THR A 125 -5.28 21.34 13.42
CA THR A 125 -6.37 20.35 13.56
C THR A 125 -7.31 20.37 12.36
N VAL A 126 -7.74 21.55 11.90
CA VAL A 126 -8.65 21.69 10.75
C VAL A 126 -7.99 21.18 9.46
N ILE A 127 -6.71 21.46 9.22
CA ILE A 127 -6.02 20.90 8.05
C ILE A 127 -5.93 19.38 8.17
N CYS A 128 -5.61 18.83 9.35
CA CYS A 128 -5.57 17.39 9.57
C CYS A 128 -6.94 16.72 9.34
N THR A 129 -8.05 17.35 9.74
CA THR A 129 -9.39 16.80 9.50
C THR A 129 -9.78 16.83 8.02
N PHE A 130 -9.41 17.90 7.28
CA PHE A 130 -9.59 17.93 5.82
C PHE A 130 -8.75 16.86 5.11
N LEU A 131 -7.50 16.66 5.55
CA LEU A 131 -6.65 15.58 5.04
C LEU A 131 -7.25 14.20 5.35
N LEU A 132 -7.77 13.98 6.56
CA LEU A 132 -8.42 12.73 6.94
C LEU A 132 -9.66 12.45 6.08
N LEU A 133 -10.47 13.48 5.78
CA LEU A 133 -11.61 13.38 4.86
C LEU A 133 -11.16 13.02 3.44
N ALA A 134 -10.08 13.64 2.95
CA ALA A 134 -9.53 13.34 1.64
C ALA A 134 -9.02 11.89 1.55
N VAL A 135 -8.33 11.41 2.58
CA VAL A 135 -7.80 10.04 2.69
C VAL A 135 -8.91 9.01 2.73
N THR A 136 -9.92 9.21 3.59
CA THR A 136 -11.07 8.30 3.70
C THR A 136 -11.88 8.23 2.40
N ARG A 137 -12.07 9.37 1.72
CA ARG A 137 -12.70 9.39 0.39
C ARG A 137 -11.87 8.66 -0.66
N TYR A 138 -10.55 8.86 -0.67
CA TYR A 138 -9.67 8.19 -1.62
C TYR A 138 -9.67 6.68 -1.41
N ALA A 139 -9.55 6.23 -0.15
CA ALA A 139 -9.60 4.83 0.25
C ALA A 139 -10.90 4.15 -0.19
N GLY A 140 -12.05 4.83 0.01
CA GLY A 140 -13.36 4.25 -0.27
C GLY A 140 -13.76 4.18 -1.74
N TYR A 141 -13.24 5.07 -2.60
CA TYR A 141 -13.73 5.18 -3.99
C TYR A 141 -12.65 5.08 -5.06
N SER A 142 -11.47 5.65 -4.84
CA SER A 142 -10.46 5.79 -5.89
C SER A 142 -9.34 4.76 -5.79
N LEU A 143 -9.13 4.17 -4.62
CA LEU A 143 -8.05 3.21 -4.39
C LEU A 143 -8.28 1.91 -5.19
N GLU A 144 -9.46 1.33 -5.10
CA GLU A 144 -9.81 0.10 -5.81
C GLU A 144 -9.71 0.29 -7.34
N GLU A 145 -10.23 1.42 -7.85
CA GLU A 145 -10.15 1.75 -9.28
C GLU A 145 -8.69 1.95 -9.73
N SER A 146 -7.86 2.59 -8.90
CA SER A 146 -6.43 2.79 -9.21
C SER A 146 -5.66 1.48 -9.25
N VAL A 147 -5.94 0.54 -8.32
CA VAL A 147 -5.30 -0.79 -8.30
C VAL A 147 -5.81 -1.66 -9.45
N ARG A 148 -7.08 -1.54 -9.82
CA ARG A 148 -7.67 -2.29 -10.94
C ARG A 148 -7.08 -1.88 -12.29
N ASN A 149 -6.80 -0.59 -12.48
CA ASN A 149 -6.26 -0.05 -13.72
C ASN A 149 -4.74 -0.24 -13.88
N LEU A 150 -4.06 -0.73 -12.83
CA LEU A 150 -2.62 -0.94 -12.83
C LEU A 150 -2.24 -2.22 -13.58
N ASP A 151 -1.20 -2.16 -14.41
CA ASP A 151 -0.69 -3.34 -15.11
C ASP A 151 -0.01 -4.31 -14.12
N VAL A 152 0.03 -5.59 -14.47
CA VAL A 152 0.58 -6.66 -13.63
C VAL A 152 2.06 -6.42 -13.32
N ILE A 153 2.80 -5.84 -14.26
CA ILE A 153 4.23 -5.51 -14.09
C ILE A 153 4.41 -4.34 -13.10
N GLU A 154 3.51 -3.37 -13.11
CA GLU A 154 3.57 -2.18 -12.26
C GLU A 154 3.05 -2.45 -10.83
N LEU A 155 2.27 -3.52 -10.66
CA LEU A 155 1.64 -3.89 -9.39
C LEU A 155 2.63 -4.09 -8.23
N GLU A 156 3.84 -4.57 -8.52
CA GLU A 156 4.88 -4.78 -7.50
C GLU A 156 5.68 -3.51 -7.18
N THR A 157 5.79 -2.59 -8.14
CA THR A 157 6.73 -1.46 -8.04
C THR A 157 6.04 -0.16 -7.61
N GLU A 158 4.83 0.09 -8.09
CA GLU A 158 4.15 1.37 -7.86
C GLU A 158 3.17 1.29 -6.68
N SER A 159 3.14 2.34 -5.85
CA SER A 159 2.12 2.55 -4.81
C SER A 159 1.21 3.70 -5.26
N PRO A 160 -0.02 3.41 -5.73
CA PRO A 160 -0.94 4.44 -6.22
C PRO A 160 -1.29 5.45 -5.12
N PHE A 161 -1.45 4.98 -3.88
CA PHE A 161 -1.70 5.86 -2.74
C PHE A 161 -0.55 6.83 -2.51
N SER A 162 0.70 6.35 -2.52
CA SER A 162 1.88 7.19 -2.28
C SER A 162 2.04 8.28 -3.35
N THR A 163 1.85 7.93 -4.62
CA THR A 163 1.91 8.90 -5.73
C THR A 163 0.81 9.96 -5.61
N TRP A 164 -0.41 9.54 -5.29
CA TRP A 164 -1.52 10.46 -5.04
C TRP A 164 -1.26 11.39 -3.84
N TRP A 165 -0.76 10.83 -2.74
CA TRP A 165 -0.44 11.54 -1.51
C TRP A 165 0.60 12.64 -1.74
N LEU A 166 1.73 12.29 -2.37
CA LEU A 166 2.81 13.22 -2.67
C LEU A 166 2.32 14.38 -3.55
N LYS A 167 1.46 14.10 -4.52
CA LYS A 167 0.96 15.12 -5.46
C LYS A 167 -0.04 16.10 -4.83
N LYS A 168 -0.93 15.62 -3.94
CA LYS A 168 -2.07 16.41 -3.45
C LYS A 168 -1.99 16.79 -1.97
N CYS A 169 -1.47 15.91 -1.13
CA CYS A 169 -1.61 16.01 0.33
C CYS A 169 -0.31 16.38 1.04
N GLU A 170 0.85 16.07 0.46
CA GLU A 170 2.15 16.32 1.12
C GLU A 170 2.34 17.80 1.48
N HIS A 171 1.98 18.72 0.57
CA HIS A 171 2.15 20.15 0.83
C HIS A 171 1.31 20.63 2.03
N GLU A 172 0.03 20.27 2.04
CA GLU A 172 -0.91 20.64 3.11
C GLU A 172 -0.52 19.98 4.44
N GLN A 173 -0.08 18.71 4.39
CA GLN A 173 0.43 18.00 5.57
C GLN A 173 1.65 18.71 6.17
N MET A 174 2.61 19.12 5.34
CA MET A 174 3.80 19.86 5.80
C MET A 174 3.41 21.21 6.40
N THR A 175 2.40 21.88 5.83
CA THR A 175 1.87 23.14 6.37
C THR A 175 1.22 22.93 7.74
N ALA A 176 0.39 21.89 7.92
CA ALA A 176 -0.17 21.53 9.22
C ALA A 176 0.91 21.25 10.27
N TYR A 177 1.96 20.50 9.90
CA TYR A 177 3.07 20.23 10.81
C TYR A 177 3.85 21.48 11.19
N LYS A 178 4.04 22.43 10.27
CA LYS A 178 4.67 23.72 10.59
C LYS A 178 3.82 24.49 11.61
N PHE A 179 2.51 24.56 11.42
CA PHE A 179 1.62 25.22 12.39
C PHE A 179 1.63 24.54 13.75
N MET A 180 1.59 23.21 13.80
CA MET A 180 1.72 22.44 15.05
C MET A 180 3.07 22.75 15.74
N VAL A 181 4.18 22.72 15.00
CA VAL A 181 5.53 23.02 15.51
C VAL A 181 5.61 24.42 16.10
N VAL A 182 5.13 25.43 15.37
CA VAL A 182 5.13 26.81 15.86
C VAL A 182 4.20 26.96 17.07
N GLY A 183 3.02 26.34 17.04
CA GLY A 183 2.07 26.33 18.14
C GLY A 183 2.65 25.73 19.43
N VAL A 184 3.35 24.59 19.33
CA VAL A 184 4.04 23.97 20.48
C VAL A 184 5.14 24.87 21.03
N VAL A 185 5.93 25.52 20.18
CA VAL A 185 6.97 26.46 20.65
C VAL A 185 6.34 27.64 21.40
N LEU A 186 5.28 28.23 20.84
CA LEU A 186 4.55 29.31 21.49
C LEU A 186 3.86 28.85 22.79
N PHE A 187 3.44 27.59 22.89
CA PHE A 187 2.86 27.03 24.11
C PHE A 187 3.85 27.01 25.28
N PHE A 188 5.13 26.68 25.06
CA PHE A 188 6.14 26.78 26.12
C PHE A 188 6.46 28.22 26.52
N ILE A 189 6.42 29.16 25.56
CA ILE A 189 6.56 30.59 25.85
C ILE A 189 5.36 31.06 26.69
N TYR A 190 4.16 30.62 26.34
CA TYR A 190 2.93 30.85 27.11
C TYR A 190 3.05 30.34 28.55
N LEU A 191 3.49 29.10 28.77
CA LEU A 191 3.70 28.56 30.12
C LEU A 191 4.71 29.37 30.93
N SER A 192 5.77 29.85 30.27
CA SER A 192 6.75 30.73 30.93
C SER A 192 6.09 32.03 31.37
N LEU A 193 5.30 32.69 30.51
CA LEU A 193 4.55 33.90 30.87
C LEU A 193 3.55 33.67 32.00
N VAL A 194 2.80 32.55 31.97
CA VAL A 194 1.87 32.17 33.04
C VAL A 194 2.60 32.08 34.39
N ALA A 195 3.79 31.49 34.42
CA ALA A 195 4.59 31.42 35.64
C ALA A 195 4.95 32.82 36.19
N TRP A 196 5.32 33.76 35.32
CA TRP A 196 5.60 35.14 35.71
C TRP A 196 4.36 35.89 36.22
N ILE A 197 3.18 35.64 35.64
CA ILE A 197 1.93 36.27 36.12
C ILE A 197 1.51 35.69 37.47
N GLN A 198 1.65 34.38 37.66
CA GLN A 198 1.15 33.70 38.85
C GLN A 198 2.07 33.84 40.06
N PHE A 199 3.40 33.89 39.85
CA PHE A 199 4.39 33.97 40.93
C PHE A 199 5.12 35.32 40.92
N THR A 200 4.37 36.42 40.93
CA THR A 200 4.95 37.79 41.00
C THR A 200 5.73 38.02 42.30
N THR A 201 5.35 37.35 43.39
CA THR A 201 5.99 37.52 44.71
C THR A 201 7.32 36.78 44.85
N SER A 202 7.57 35.73 44.05
CA SER A 202 8.79 34.93 44.13
C SER A 202 9.45 34.81 42.76
N ALA A 203 10.42 35.69 42.50
CA ALA A 203 11.18 35.69 41.24
C ALA A 203 11.94 34.37 41.01
N TRP A 204 12.36 33.70 42.09
CA TRP A 204 13.06 32.42 42.02
C TRP A 204 12.19 31.31 41.43
N THR A 205 10.92 31.19 41.85
CA THR A 205 10.02 30.14 41.33
C THR A 205 9.71 30.37 39.85
N SER A 206 9.39 31.61 39.46
CA SER A 206 9.16 31.99 38.06
C SER A 206 10.37 31.70 37.17
N SER A 207 11.57 31.99 37.67
CA SER A 207 12.83 31.71 36.96
C SER A 207 13.05 30.21 36.76
N THR A 208 12.83 29.39 37.79
CA THR A 208 12.98 27.92 37.67
C THR A 208 12.00 27.30 36.68
N ILE A 209 10.74 27.74 36.66
CA ILE A 209 9.73 27.25 35.71
C ILE A 209 10.08 27.66 34.28
N THR A 210 10.55 28.91 34.09
CA THR A 210 11.01 29.39 32.78
C THR A 210 12.22 28.59 32.29
N LEU A 211 13.16 28.27 33.18
CA LEU A 211 14.32 27.43 32.85
C LEU A 211 13.90 26.01 32.45
N LEU A 212 12.96 25.41 33.18
CA LEU A 212 12.42 24.09 32.84
C LEU A 212 11.68 24.10 31.50
N CYS A 213 10.90 25.14 31.21
CA CYS A 213 10.26 25.33 29.91
C CYS A 213 11.29 25.49 28.79
N PHE A 214 12.38 26.21 29.03
CA PHE A 214 13.49 26.38 28.08
C PHE A 214 14.24 25.06 27.81
N VAL A 215 14.53 24.27 28.86
CA VAL A 215 15.13 22.94 28.71
C VAL A 215 14.19 22.00 27.97
N GLY A 216 12.88 22.06 28.25
CA GLY A 216 11.85 21.32 27.52
C GLY A 216 11.83 21.69 26.03
N LEU A 217 11.86 22.99 25.73
CA LEU A 217 11.95 23.51 24.37
C LEU A 217 13.22 23.05 23.65
N LEU A 218 14.38 23.14 24.29
CA LEU A 218 15.65 22.68 23.71
C LEU A 218 15.63 21.19 23.44
N THR A 219 15.15 20.40 24.40
CA THR A 219 15.01 18.95 24.24
C THR A 219 14.10 18.64 23.05
N TRP A 220 12.98 19.34 22.93
CA TRP A 220 12.06 19.20 21.82
C TRP A 220 12.69 19.60 20.47
N GLN A 221 13.33 20.77 20.37
CA GLN A 221 13.99 21.22 19.14
C GLN A 221 15.13 20.29 18.71
N LEU A 222 15.98 19.87 19.66
CA LEU A 222 17.19 19.11 19.37
C LEU A 222 16.92 17.63 19.14
N ARG A 223 15.95 17.01 19.81
CA ARG A 223 15.67 15.58 19.68
C ARG A 223 14.54 15.28 18.71
N ILE A 224 13.45 16.03 18.83
CA ILE A 224 12.22 15.76 18.08
C ILE A 224 12.38 16.44 16.73
N ALA A 225 12.44 17.78 16.67
CA ALA A 225 12.44 18.49 15.39
C ALA A 225 13.59 18.10 14.43
N SER A 226 14.78 17.76 14.96
CA SER A 226 15.92 17.31 14.15
C SER A 226 15.68 15.96 13.46
N ARG A 227 15.09 14.99 14.18
CA ARG A 227 14.77 13.65 13.64
C ARG A 227 13.64 13.72 12.62
N TRP A 228 12.61 14.52 12.91
CA TRP A 228 11.48 14.69 11.99
C TRP A 228 11.90 15.39 10.69
N ARG A 229 12.78 16.39 10.73
CA ARG A 229 13.30 17.04 9.51
C ARG A 229 14.05 16.08 8.58
N TYR A 230 14.67 15.02 9.11
CA TYR A 230 15.34 14.02 8.30
C TYR A 230 14.35 13.05 7.65
N LEU A 231 13.34 12.61 8.40
CA LEU A 231 12.32 11.67 7.94
C LEU A 231 11.27 12.30 7.00
N LEU A 232 11.10 13.62 7.05
CA LEU A 232 10.19 14.38 6.20
C LEU A 232 10.81 14.79 4.85
N LYS A 233 12.09 14.50 4.61
CA LYS A 233 12.67 14.65 3.27
C LYS A 233 12.21 13.45 2.44
N PRO A 234 11.45 13.65 1.35
CA PRO A 234 11.12 12.56 0.46
C PRO A 234 12.42 11.93 -0.05
N PRO A 235 12.47 10.60 -0.26
CA PRO A 235 13.59 9.99 -0.93
C PRO A 235 13.75 10.70 -2.28
N SER A 236 14.90 11.33 -2.48
CA SER A 236 15.25 11.92 -3.77
C SER A 236 15.06 10.83 -4.81
N GLN A 237 14.12 11.05 -5.74
CA GLN A 237 13.89 10.17 -6.88
C GLN A 237 15.24 9.90 -7.51
N THR A 238 15.78 8.71 -7.28
CA THR A 238 16.99 8.29 -7.98
C THR A 238 16.51 8.10 -9.41
N PRO A 239 16.98 8.87 -10.40
CA PRO A 239 16.56 8.64 -11.77
C PRO A 239 16.93 7.21 -12.10
N LEU A 240 15.92 6.39 -12.39
CA LEU A 240 16.07 5.06 -12.93
C LEU A 240 17.09 5.16 -14.06
N ARG A 241 18.28 4.62 -13.81
CA ARG A 241 19.32 4.44 -14.81
C ARG A 241 18.67 3.57 -15.88
N GLN A 242 18.27 4.19 -17.00
CA GLN A 242 17.85 3.49 -18.20
C GLN A 242 18.96 2.49 -18.52
N PHE A 243 18.77 1.23 -18.15
CA PHE A 243 19.48 0.14 -18.80
C PHE A 243 18.90 0.09 -20.20
N SER A 244 19.54 0.82 -21.11
CA SER A 244 19.32 0.67 -22.54
C SER A 244 19.64 -0.79 -22.87
N THR A 245 18.60 -1.60 -23.02
CA THR A 245 18.66 -2.93 -23.64
C THR A 245 18.87 -2.74 -25.14
N SER A 246 20.01 -2.16 -25.53
CA SER A 246 20.48 -2.11 -26.90
C SER A 246 21.43 -3.28 -27.12
N LEU A 247 20.90 -4.50 -27.24
CA LEU A 247 21.57 -5.66 -27.85
C LEU A 247 20.61 -6.86 -27.85
N LEU A 248 19.76 -6.94 -28.88
CA LEU A 248 19.26 -8.19 -29.46
C LEU A 248 18.77 -7.89 -30.87
N THR A 249 19.74 -7.74 -31.76
CA THR A 249 19.58 -7.94 -33.21
C THR A 249 19.20 -9.40 -33.45
N PRO A 250 18.09 -9.71 -34.14
CA PRO A 250 17.80 -11.07 -34.55
C PRO A 250 18.63 -11.37 -35.80
N HIS A 251 19.77 -12.04 -35.63
CA HIS A 251 20.47 -12.67 -36.75
C HIS A 251 19.77 -13.98 -37.09
N SER A 252 19.11 -13.98 -38.24
CA SER A 252 18.69 -15.16 -38.98
C SER A 252 19.90 -16.02 -39.33
N LEU A 253 19.89 -17.31 -38.97
CA LEU A 253 20.74 -18.29 -39.63
C LEU A 253 20.15 -19.71 -39.58
N HIS A 254 19.77 -20.15 -40.77
CA HIS A 254 19.74 -21.50 -41.30
C HIS A 254 20.08 -22.68 -40.37
N THR A 255 19.11 -23.58 -40.26
CA THR A 255 19.25 -25.01 -39.93
C THR A 255 20.07 -25.74 -41.01
N PRO A 256 21.00 -26.62 -40.61
CA PRO A 256 20.90 -27.99 -41.12
C PRO A 256 21.23 -29.08 -40.07
N LEU A 257 20.34 -30.09 -40.05
CA LEU A 257 20.56 -31.54 -39.94
C LEU A 257 21.74 -32.15 -39.14
N THR A 258 21.34 -32.99 -38.17
CA THR A 258 21.91 -34.30 -37.74
C THR A 258 23.29 -34.41 -37.08
N GLN A 259 23.30 -34.83 -35.80
CA GLN A 259 24.04 -36.00 -35.27
C GLN A 259 23.66 -36.22 -33.79
N ARG A 260 22.95 -37.31 -33.42
CA ARG A 260 23.47 -38.63 -32.99
C ARG A 260 24.66 -38.54 -32.01
N GLY A 261 24.38 -38.62 -30.72
CA GLY A 261 25.40 -38.78 -29.68
C GLY A 261 24.82 -39.21 -28.33
N LYS A 262 24.97 -40.49 -28.00
CA LYS A 262 24.67 -41.13 -26.71
C LYS A 262 25.29 -40.36 -25.53
N ARG A 263 24.53 -40.15 -24.45
CA ARG A 263 25.12 -40.11 -23.10
C ARG A 263 24.16 -40.61 -22.03
N LYS A 264 24.58 -41.70 -21.39
CA LYS A 264 24.04 -42.22 -20.12
C LYS A 264 24.44 -41.26 -18.99
N SER A 265 23.51 -40.90 -18.12
CA SER A 265 23.80 -40.76 -16.69
C SER A 265 22.52 -40.86 -15.87
N SER A 266 22.45 -41.93 -15.08
CA SER A 266 21.69 -42.05 -13.85
C SER A 266 21.79 -40.78 -12.98
N THR A 267 20.73 -40.39 -12.27
CA THR A 267 20.74 -40.15 -10.81
C THR A 267 19.30 -40.02 -10.30
N ASN A 268 19.04 -40.77 -9.22
CA ASN A 268 17.85 -40.74 -8.35
C ASN A 268 17.46 -39.35 -7.83
N LYS A 269 16.15 -39.17 -7.58
CA LYS A 269 15.53 -38.64 -6.32
C LYS A 269 14.09 -38.23 -6.61
N SER A 270 13.13 -39.08 -6.24
CA SER A 270 12.30 -39.00 -5.01
C SER A 270 11.12 -38.03 -5.12
N LEU A 271 9.94 -38.62 -5.32
CA LEU A 271 8.61 -38.04 -5.12
C LEU A 271 8.47 -37.43 -3.71
N PRO A 272 7.73 -36.33 -3.56
CA PRO A 272 6.92 -36.09 -2.38
C PRO A 272 5.46 -36.46 -2.64
N THR A 273 4.97 -37.35 -1.80
CA THR A 273 3.57 -37.74 -1.60
C THR A 273 2.75 -36.55 -1.11
N VAL A 274 1.62 -36.27 -1.78
CA VAL A 274 0.60 -35.30 -1.32
C VAL A 274 -0.40 -36.03 -0.40
N PRO A 275 -0.71 -35.53 0.80
CA PRO A 275 -1.76 -36.09 1.65
C PRO A 275 -3.16 -35.60 1.23
N SER A 276 -4.13 -36.50 1.29
CA SER A 276 -5.56 -36.24 1.06
C SER A 276 -6.17 -35.33 2.14
N PRO A 277 -7.15 -34.48 1.80
CA PRO A 277 -7.87 -33.69 2.79
C PRO A 277 -9.03 -34.47 3.43
N THR A 278 -9.01 -34.44 4.77
CA THR A 278 -10.00 -34.95 5.71
C THR A 278 -11.33 -34.18 5.59
N ARG A 279 -12.43 -34.96 5.55
CA ARG A 279 -13.83 -34.53 5.71
C ARG A 279 -14.05 -33.71 6.99
N LEU A 280 -14.60 -32.50 6.86
CA LEU A 280 -15.30 -31.75 7.91
C LEU A 280 -16.61 -31.23 7.28
N ALA A 281 -17.75 -31.79 7.66
CA ALA A 281 -18.62 -31.35 8.74
C ALA A 281 -19.58 -30.24 8.29
N SER A 282 -20.83 -30.66 8.07
CA SER A 282 -22.00 -29.87 7.71
C SER A 282 -22.42 -28.91 8.83
N PRO A 283 -22.87 -27.67 8.55
CA PRO A 283 -23.64 -26.89 9.50
C PRO A 283 -25.15 -27.06 9.27
N SER A 284 -25.82 -27.28 10.40
CA SER A 284 -27.26 -27.39 10.58
C SER A 284 -27.96 -26.06 10.31
N TYR A 285 -29.08 -26.11 9.60
CA TYR A 285 -30.04 -25.02 9.46
C TYR A 285 -30.77 -24.76 10.79
N ALA A 286 -30.86 -23.50 11.20
CA ALA A 286 -31.84 -23.03 12.17
C ALA A 286 -32.30 -21.61 11.79
N THR A 287 -33.59 -21.51 11.48
CA THR A 287 -34.42 -20.30 11.39
C THR A 287 -35.50 -20.41 12.49
N PRO A 288 -36.37 -19.41 12.71
CA PRO A 288 -36.10 -17.99 12.89
C PRO A 288 -36.77 -17.40 14.16
N TYR A 289 -36.39 -16.16 14.42
CA TYR A 289 -37.01 -15.05 15.17
C TYR A 289 -38.42 -15.21 15.78
N ARG A 290 -38.50 -14.71 17.02
CA ARG A 290 -39.70 -14.13 17.65
C ARG A 290 -39.52 -12.62 17.74
#